data_AF-A0A151KSU5-F1
#
_entry.id   AF-A0A151KSU5-F1
#
_cell.length_a   1.000
_cell.length_b   1.000
_cell.length_c   1.000
_cell.angle_alpha   90.00
_cell.angle_beta   90.00
_cell.angle_gamma   90.00
#
_symmetry.space_group_name_H-M   'P 1'
#
loop_
_entity.id
_entity.type
_entity.pdbx_description
1 polymer ?
#
loop_
_entity_poly.entity_id
_entity_poly.type
_entity_poly.pdbx_seq_one_letter_code
_entity_poly.pdbx_strand_id
1 'polypeptide(L)'
;MKTPVIFTFSLLAAAMNASAQEYVPIVEKPIYITSSKIKCNLHTSGDFDNTRDWCNAGASIDVRVNVAQMRSVQSATAAGFTPDAKIVRFTVDADKPGTGIHLVNELQQEHSWFQSWANRRTYIGPFASSYDLWVKPISGYTPKKARDFPQNENKNYQHRDTHGYSIGVNGKVGAEVNKDGPKVGGEVSGSFTYNYSKTLVFDTKDYRINNRSSLSDFDISFEREFSECDELRRQELGCYFTAAHWGSGWVFDKTKFNPISYANFKPSYDVLYETPVSESGTTDFEIGVKLNYRARFGTVVPSALFSVYGPAGYSSNSTTVKQRVRVDWNHPLFEAEAHVTLQSLSNNDLCLDVYGKDGDQKAIGGEVNGWSCHGNWNQVWGLDKEERYRSRVAPDRCLTVGNDQRLTVEQCGANLAQKWFWEGDKLISRYVDGSDTRYVLDIISGQTVGVSPESSATHARWKPTLQQIKL
;
A
#
# COMPACT_ATOMS: atom_id res chain seq x y z
N MET A 1 -45.92 34.05 -32.56
CA MET A 1 -45.42 34.56 -31.27
C MET A 1 -44.91 33.37 -30.47
N LYS A 2 -43.58 33.23 -30.35
CA LYS A 2 -42.91 32.14 -29.63
C LYS A 2 -42.32 32.72 -28.36
N THR A 3 -42.79 32.25 -27.22
CA THR A 3 -42.34 32.61 -25.87
C THR A 3 -40.94 32.03 -25.64
N PRO A 4 -39.93 32.81 -25.20
CA PRO A 4 -38.63 32.26 -24.88
C PRO A 4 -38.65 31.67 -23.46
N VAL A 5 -38.28 30.40 -23.35
CA VAL A 5 -37.99 29.74 -22.07
C VAL A 5 -36.56 30.12 -21.70
N ILE A 6 -36.42 30.92 -20.64
CA ILE A 6 -35.13 31.26 -20.02
C ILE A 6 -34.70 30.03 -19.20
N PHE A 7 -33.69 29.32 -19.69
CA PHE A 7 -32.96 28.33 -18.89
C PHE A 7 -31.99 29.08 -17.98
N THR A 8 -32.30 29.17 -16.70
CA THR A 8 -31.35 29.54 -15.65
C THR A 8 -30.33 28.41 -15.50
N PHE A 9 -29.17 28.57 -16.13
CA PHE A 9 -27.98 27.79 -15.78
C PHE A 9 -27.54 28.21 -14.37
N SER A 10 -27.95 27.44 -13.37
CA SER A 10 -27.31 27.46 -12.05
C SER A 10 -25.90 26.89 -12.20
N LEU A 11 -24.93 27.77 -12.49
CA LEU A 11 -23.53 27.50 -12.22
C LEU A 11 -23.37 27.37 -10.70
N LEU A 12 -23.47 26.14 -10.19
CA LEU A 12 -22.78 25.80 -8.95
C LEU A 12 -21.28 25.95 -9.24
N ALA A 13 -20.76 27.14 -8.99
CA ALA A 13 -19.34 27.31 -8.74
C ALA A 13 -19.03 26.44 -7.52
N ALA A 14 -18.46 25.27 -7.76
CA ALA A 14 -17.77 24.52 -6.72
C ALA A 14 -16.69 25.45 -6.20
N ALA A 15 -16.93 26.05 -5.03
CA ALA A 15 -15.90 26.71 -4.26
C ALA A 15 -14.88 25.62 -3.93
N MET A 16 -13.86 25.49 -4.78
CA MET A 16 -12.62 24.82 -4.43
C MET A 16 -12.01 25.68 -3.33
N ASN A 17 -12.41 25.41 -2.08
CA ASN A 17 -11.59 25.75 -0.96
C ASN A 17 -10.27 25.02 -1.20
N ALA A 18 -9.25 25.76 -1.64
CA ALA A 18 -7.87 25.34 -1.54
C ALA A 18 -7.56 25.27 -0.03
N SER A 19 -8.05 24.24 0.64
CA SER A 19 -7.60 23.90 1.97
C SER A 19 -6.11 23.59 1.85
N ALA A 20 -5.28 24.32 2.60
CA ALA A 20 -3.88 23.99 2.77
C ALA A 20 -3.77 22.48 3.03
N GLN A 21 -3.06 21.77 2.17
CA GLN A 21 -2.97 20.32 2.25
C GLN A 21 -2.22 19.98 3.53
N GLU A 22 -2.94 19.40 4.51
CA GLU A 22 -2.39 19.00 5.80
C GLU A 22 -1.23 18.03 5.58
N TYR A 23 -0.12 18.24 6.28
CA TYR A 23 1.01 17.32 6.24
C TYR A 23 0.61 15.98 6.87
N VAL A 24 0.75 14.90 6.12
CA VAL A 24 0.52 13.54 6.60
C VAL A 24 1.75 12.69 6.23
N PRO A 25 2.44 12.06 7.20
CA PRO A 25 3.67 11.29 6.95
C PRO A 25 3.35 9.90 6.42
N ILE A 26 2.60 9.82 5.31
CA ILE A 26 2.29 8.58 4.61
C ILE A 26 3.05 8.58 3.30
N VAL A 27 3.87 7.55 3.09
CA VAL A 27 4.59 7.35 1.83
C VAL A 27 4.08 6.08 1.18
N GLU A 28 3.50 6.20 -0.01
CA GLU A 28 2.96 5.09 -0.79
C GLU A 28 3.89 4.71 -1.95
N LYS A 29 4.09 3.42 -2.15
CA LYS A 29 4.79 2.86 -3.32
C LYS A 29 3.99 1.69 -3.90
N PRO A 30 3.67 1.72 -5.20
CA PRO A 30 3.02 0.58 -5.85
C PRO A 30 4.04 -0.53 -6.14
N ILE A 31 3.67 -1.77 -5.81
CA ILE A 31 4.38 -2.99 -6.19
C ILE A 31 3.45 -3.81 -7.09
N TYR A 32 3.97 -4.27 -8.22
CA TYR A 32 3.20 -5.01 -9.21
C TYR A 32 3.56 -6.49 -9.17
N ILE A 33 2.57 -7.34 -8.94
CA ILE A 33 2.69 -8.79 -9.07
C ILE A 33 2.23 -9.14 -10.49
N THR A 34 3.18 -9.31 -11.41
CA THR A 34 2.89 -9.49 -12.83
C THR A 34 3.46 -10.79 -13.39
N SER A 35 2.69 -11.44 -14.25
CA SER A 35 3.12 -12.55 -15.10
C SER A 35 2.22 -12.63 -16.31
N SER A 36 2.79 -12.92 -17.49
CA SER A 36 2.07 -13.02 -18.75
C SER A 36 2.46 -14.28 -19.50
N LYS A 37 1.67 -14.65 -20.50
CA LYS A 37 1.88 -15.87 -21.29
C LYS A 37 1.86 -17.15 -20.45
N ILE A 38 1.05 -17.16 -19.39
CA ILE A 38 0.88 -18.31 -18.52
C ILE A 38 0.18 -19.42 -19.32
N LYS A 39 0.75 -20.62 -19.29
CA LYS A 39 0.16 -21.81 -19.90
C LYS A 39 -0.67 -22.56 -18.86
N CYS A 40 -1.87 -22.95 -19.24
CA CYS A 40 -2.78 -23.73 -18.40
C CYS A 40 -2.71 -25.20 -18.78
N ASN A 41 -1.61 -25.85 -18.41
CA ASN A 41 -1.38 -27.26 -18.73
C ASN A 41 -2.30 -28.14 -17.88
N LEU A 42 -3.36 -28.65 -18.51
CA LEU A 42 -4.33 -29.57 -17.92
C LEU A 42 -4.56 -30.74 -18.88
N HIS A 43 -5.06 -31.86 -18.34
CA HIS A 43 -5.41 -33.01 -19.15
C HIS A 43 -6.58 -32.70 -20.09
N THR A 44 -6.67 -33.43 -21.21
CA THR A 44 -7.70 -33.22 -22.24
C THR A 44 -8.97 -34.05 -22.00
N SER A 45 -8.90 -35.11 -21.19
CA SER A 45 -10.02 -35.98 -20.83
C SER A 45 -9.83 -36.56 -19.42
N GLY A 46 -10.88 -37.21 -18.92
CA GLY A 46 -10.84 -37.97 -17.65
C GLY A 46 -10.04 -39.27 -17.70
N ASP A 47 -9.46 -39.64 -18.85
CA ASP A 47 -8.53 -40.77 -18.97
C ASP A 47 -7.08 -40.34 -18.67
N PHE A 48 -6.82 -39.03 -18.63
CA PHE A 48 -5.53 -38.43 -18.29
C PHE A 48 -4.38 -38.74 -19.27
N ASP A 49 -4.66 -39.27 -20.46
CA ASP A 49 -3.65 -39.70 -21.44
C ASP A 49 -2.82 -38.55 -22.05
N ASN A 50 -3.43 -37.37 -22.21
CA ASN A 50 -2.80 -36.22 -22.88
C ASN A 50 -3.04 -34.93 -22.10
N THR A 51 -2.14 -33.97 -22.27
CA THR A 51 -2.28 -32.60 -21.75
C THR A 51 -2.24 -31.58 -22.88
N ARG A 52 -2.90 -30.44 -22.67
CA ARG A 52 -2.81 -29.27 -23.55
C ARG A 52 -2.74 -27.99 -22.72
N ASP A 53 -2.31 -26.91 -23.35
CA ASP A 53 -2.46 -25.58 -22.80
C ASP A 53 -3.87 -25.06 -23.06
N TRP A 54 -4.72 -25.09 -22.04
CA TRP A 54 -6.11 -24.65 -22.14
C TRP A 54 -6.28 -23.13 -22.28
N CYS A 55 -5.23 -22.37 -21.97
CA CYS A 55 -5.26 -20.91 -22.05
C CYS A 55 -4.59 -20.38 -23.32
N ASN A 56 -3.97 -21.24 -24.14
CA ASN A 56 -3.22 -20.85 -25.35
C ASN A 56 -2.20 -19.72 -25.09
N ALA A 57 -1.48 -19.79 -23.96
CA ALA A 57 -0.60 -18.74 -23.45
C ALA A 57 -1.28 -17.36 -23.34
N GLY A 58 -2.59 -17.32 -23.16
CA GLY A 58 -3.39 -16.11 -22.97
C GLY A 58 -3.62 -15.74 -21.50
N ALA A 59 -3.24 -16.60 -20.54
CA ALA A 59 -3.44 -16.30 -19.14
C ALA A 59 -2.40 -15.29 -18.62
N SER A 60 -2.85 -14.44 -17.68
CA SER A 60 -2.04 -13.37 -17.09
C SER A 60 -2.47 -13.05 -15.66
N ILE A 61 -1.53 -12.57 -14.87
CA ILE A 61 -1.73 -12.01 -13.54
C ILE A 61 -1.14 -10.60 -13.58
N ASP A 62 -1.93 -9.60 -13.21
CA ASP A 62 -1.47 -8.23 -12.94
C ASP A 62 -2.28 -7.68 -11.77
N VAL A 63 -1.65 -7.68 -10.60
CA VAL A 63 -2.20 -7.14 -9.36
C VAL A 63 -1.28 -6.05 -8.85
N ARG A 64 -1.86 -4.86 -8.63
CA ARG A 64 -1.16 -3.71 -8.03
C ARG A 64 -1.42 -3.66 -6.54
N VAL A 65 -0.36 -3.86 -5.76
CA VAL A 65 -0.36 -3.72 -4.30
C VAL A 65 0.24 -2.37 -3.94
N ASN A 66 -0.54 -1.48 -3.34
CA ASN A 66 -0.01 -0.23 -2.79
C ASN A 66 0.55 -0.51 -1.39
N VAL A 67 1.83 -0.23 -1.20
CA VAL A 67 2.53 -0.37 0.08
C VAL A 67 2.69 1.02 0.67
N ALA A 68 2.02 1.28 1.79
CA ALA A 68 2.13 2.52 2.53
C ALA A 68 2.99 2.32 3.77
N GLN A 69 3.98 3.19 3.98
CA GLN A 69 4.77 3.23 5.21
C GLN A 69 4.48 4.56 5.92
N MET A 70 4.27 4.51 7.24
CA MET A 70 3.89 5.68 8.01
C MET A 70 4.27 5.57 9.49
N ARG A 71 4.38 6.72 10.13
CA ARG A 71 4.56 6.86 11.59
C ARG A 71 3.26 7.38 12.21
N SER A 72 2.75 6.68 13.23
CA SER A 72 1.60 7.14 14.02
C SER A 72 2.05 7.48 15.43
N VAL A 73 1.85 8.70 15.90
CA VAL A 73 2.06 9.08 17.31
C VAL A 73 0.78 8.90 18.13
N GLN A 74 0.90 9.00 19.45
CA GLN A 74 -0.27 9.00 20.33
C GLN A 74 -1.04 10.32 20.22
N SER A 75 -2.32 10.23 19.86
CA SER A 75 -3.25 11.34 19.74
C SER A 75 -4.62 10.93 20.28
N ALA A 76 -5.32 11.85 20.93
CA ALA A 76 -6.65 11.59 21.44
C ALA A 76 -7.67 11.48 20.29
N THR A 77 -8.59 10.53 20.42
CA THR A 77 -9.71 10.29 19.51
C THR A 77 -10.99 10.10 20.31
N ALA A 78 -12.15 10.17 19.65
CA ALA A 78 -13.43 9.83 20.29
C ALA A 78 -13.49 8.38 20.80
N ALA A 79 -12.65 7.48 20.27
CA ALA A 79 -12.64 6.05 20.57
C ALA A 79 -11.46 5.61 21.46
N GLY A 80 -10.66 6.54 21.98
CA GLY A 80 -9.43 6.26 22.73
C GLY A 80 -8.23 7.02 22.18
N PHE A 81 -7.09 6.34 22.01
CA PHE A 81 -5.87 6.96 21.48
C PHE A 81 -5.39 6.25 20.21
N THR A 82 -4.82 6.99 19.27
CA THR A 82 -4.05 6.39 18.18
C THR A 82 -2.79 5.72 18.76
N PRO A 83 -2.32 4.61 18.16
CA PRO A 83 -1.14 3.94 18.66
C PRO A 83 0.13 4.73 18.34
N ASP A 84 1.09 4.67 19.26
CA ASP A 84 2.46 5.13 19.03
C ASP A 84 3.28 4.00 18.38
N ALA A 85 3.27 3.94 17.04
CA ALA A 85 3.85 2.82 16.29
C ALA A 85 4.40 3.23 14.93
N LYS A 86 5.28 2.37 14.38
CA LYS A 86 5.64 2.38 12.95
C LYS A 86 4.71 1.41 12.24
N ILE A 87 4.20 1.82 11.09
CA ILE A 87 3.10 1.13 10.41
C ILE A 87 3.46 0.87 8.95
N VAL A 88 3.14 -0.33 8.48
CA VAL A 88 3.15 -0.68 7.06
C VAL A 88 1.81 -1.27 6.68
N ARG A 89 1.22 -0.77 5.60
CA ARG A 89 -0.08 -1.21 5.08
C ARG A 89 0.06 -1.69 3.64
N PHE A 90 -0.47 -2.85 3.34
CA PHE A 90 -0.54 -3.40 1.98
C PHE A 90 -2.00 -3.42 1.54
N THR A 91 -2.30 -2.75 0.43
CA THR A 91 -3.68 -2.63 -0.04
C THR A 91 -3.75 -2.91 -1.54
N VAL A 92 -4.70 -3.73 -1.96
CA VAL A 92 -5.19 -3.76 -3.34
C VAL A 92 -6.51 -2.99 -3.36
N ASP A 93 -6.43 -1.75 -3.85
CA ASP A 93 -7.52 -0.78 -3.86
C ASP A 93 -8.38 -0.95 -5.11
N ALA A 94 -9.70 -0.80 -4.96
CA ALA A 94 -10.67 -0.88 -6.06
C ALA A 94 -10.43 0.17 -7.16
N ASP A 95 -9.89 1.34 -6.81
CA ASP A 95 -9.62 2.41 -7.79
C ASP A 95 -8.37 2.14 -8.63
N LYS A 96 -7.41 1.37 -8.09
CA LYS A 96 -6.13 1.06 -8.74
C LYS A 96 -5.68 -0.40 -8.51
N PRO A 97 -6.46 -1.41 -8.90
CA PRO A 97 -6.17 -2.82 -8.58
C PRO A 97 -5.17 -3.49 -9.54
N GLY A 98 -4.83 -2.86 -10.65
CA GLY A 98 -4.15 -3.49 -11.80
C GLY A 98 -5.15 -3.95 -12.87
N THR A 99 -4.69 -4.65 -13.92
CA THR A 99 -5.59 -5.15 -14.97
C THR A 99 -6.41 -6.36 -14.52
N GLY A 100 -5.92 -7.10 -13.51
CA GLY A 100 -6.56 -8.26 -12.91
C GLY A 100 -5.92 -9.59 -13.30
N ILE A 101 -6.63 -10.68 -13.00
CA ILE A 101 -6.23 -12.06 -13.27
C ILE A 101 -7.15 -12.62 -14.37
N HIS A 102 -6.56 -13.08 -15.46
CA HIS A 102 -7.24 -13.57 -16.65
C HIS A 102 -6.74 -14.98 -17.00
N LEU A 103 -7.65 -15.89 -17.37
CA LEU A 103 -7.34 -17.20 -17.93
C LEU A 103 -7.61 -17.22 -19.44
N VAL A 104 -8.87 -16.98 -19.84
CA VAL A 104 -9.36 -17.01 -21.22
C VAL A 104 -10.50 -16.02 -21.42
N ASN A 105 -10.72 -15.52 -22.64
CA ASN A 105 -11.83 -14.62 -22.93
C ASN A 105 -13.19 -15.31 -22.83
N GLU A 106 -13.26 -16.58 -23.24
CA GLU A 106 -14.46 -17.39 -23.24
C GLU A 106 -14.17 -18.78 -22.69
N LEU A 107 -15.07 -19.28 -21.84
CA LEU A 107 -15.00 -20.63 -21.32
C LEU A 107 -15.25 -21.65 -22.44
N GLN A 108 -14.35 -22.63 -22.61
CA GLN A 108 -14.49 -23.66 -23.64
C GLN A 108 -15.39 -24.79 -23.12
N GLN A 109 -16.29 -25.27 -23.98
CA GLN A 109 -17.15 -26.42 -23.70
C GLN A 109 -17.31 -27.23 -24.97
N GLU A 110 -16.71 -28.43 -25.01
CA GLU A 110 -16.73 -29.29 -26.20
C GLU A 110 -16.69 -30.79 -25.84
N HIS A 111 -16.39 -31.63 -26.82
CA HIS A 111 -16.22 -33.06 -26.69
C HIS A 111 -14.75 -33.44 -26.60
N SER A 112 -14.40 -34.24 -25.59
CA SER A 112 -13.09 -34.93 -25.56
C SER A 112 -13.13 -36.23 -26.37
N TRP A 113 -14.32 -36.80 -26.57
CA TRP A 113 -14.55 -37.95 -27.44
C TRP A 113 -16.04 -38.02 -27.83
N PHE A 114 -16.34 -38.42 -29.07
CA PHE A 114 -17.70 -38.45 -29.60
C PHE A 114 -17.93 -39.69 -30.48
N GLN A 115 -18.87 -40.55 -30.09
CA GLN A 115 -19.40 -41.62 -30.95
C GLN A 115 -20.83 -41.32 -31.38
N SER A 116 -21.67 -40.82 -30.47
CA SER A 116 -23.05 -40.44 -30.77
C SER A 116 -23.62 -39.46 -29.73
N TRP A 117 -24.82 -38.93 -30.00
CA TRP A 117 -25.60 -38.16 -29.03
C TRP A 117 -26.09 -38.98 -27.81
N ALA A 118 -25.88 -40.30 -27.80
CA ALA A 118 -26.14 -41.14 -26.64
C ALA A 118 -24.85 -41.61 -25.95
N ASN A 119 -23.70 -41.57 -26.64
CA ASN A 119 -22.41 -42.01 -26.12
C ASN A 119 -21.29 -41.03 -26.47
N ARG A 120 -20.88 -40.20 -25.49
CA ARG A 120 -19.83 -39.19 -25.67
C ARG A 120 -19.19 -38.78 -24.35
N ARG A 121 -18.01 -38.16 -24.44
CA ARG A 121 -17.32 -37.50 -23.33
C ARG A 121 -17.24 -36.00 -23.61
N THR A 122 -17.50 -35.20 -22.59
CA THR A 122 -17.57 -33.74 -22.69
C THR A 122 -16.63 -33.09 -21.69
N TYR A 123 -16.27 -31.83 -21.93
CA TYR A 123 -15.50 -31.04 -20.98
C TYR A 123 -16.00 -29.61 -20.88
N ILE A 124 -15.64 -28.93 -19.78
CA ILE A 124 -15.79 -27.47 -19.63
C ILE A 124 -14.58 -26.91 -18.88
N GLY A 125 -13.98 -25.83 -19.39
CA GLY A 125 -12.76 -25.24 -18.83
C GLY A 125 -11.99 -24.34 -19.80
N PRO A 126 -10.87 -23.73 -19.37
CA PRO A 126 -10.40 -23.69 -18.00
C PRO A 126 -11.14 -22.61 -17.18
N PHE A 127 -11.29 -22.83 -15.88
CA PHE A 127 -11.81 -21.83 -14.95
C PHE A 127 -11.05 -21.88 -13.62
N ALA A 128 -11.06 -20.78 -12.89
CA ALA A 128 -10.38 -20.64 -11.62
C ALA A 128 -11.14 -21.39 -10.52
N SER A 129 -10.42 -22.25 -9.83
CA SER A 129 -10.87 -22.92 -8.61
C SER A 129 -10.81 -21.98 -7.41
N SER A 130 -9.70 -21.25 -7.32
CA SER A 130 -9.51 -20.22 -6.33
C SER A 130 -8.43 -19.23 -6.75
N TYR A 131 -8.53 -18.04 -6.16
CA TYR A 131 -7.49 -17.03 -6.19
C TYR A 131 -6.97 -16.86 -4.76
N ASP A 132 -5.75 -17.35 -4.49
CA ASP A 132 -5.11 -17.16 -3.19
C ASP A 132 -4.21 -15.93 -3.24
N LEU A 133 -4.30 -15.07 -2.24
CA LEU A 133 -3.44 -13.89 -2.07
C LEU A 133 -2.88 -13.86 -0.66
N TRP A 134 -1.63 -13.42 -0.51
CA TRP A 134 -1.01 -13.32 0.79
C TRP A 134 0.00 -12.18 0.91
N VAL A 135 0.23 -11.80 2.17
CA VAL A 135 1.32 -10.95 2.62
C VAL A 135 1.88 -11.64 3.86
N LYS A 136 3.14 -12.06 3.82
CA LYS A 136 3.77 -12.82 4.92
C LYS A 136 5.15 -12.25 5.23
N PRO A 137 5.47 -11.91 6.49
CA PRO A 137 6.85 -11.65 6.89
C PRO A 137 7.64 -12.96 6.80
N ILE A 138 8.71 -12.98 5.99
CA ILE A 138 9.48 -14.20 5.70
C ILE A 138 10.88 -14.19 6.33
N SER A 139 11.43 -13.02 6.67
CA SER A 139 12.71 -12.91 7.38
C SER A 139 12.86 -11.55 8.07
N GLY A 140 13.73 -11.51 9.08
CA GLY A 140 13.97 -10.32 9.90
C GLY A 140 13.03 -10.24 11.10
N TYR A 141 12.66 -9.03 11.51
CA TYR A 141 11.65 -8.80 12.54
C TYR A 141 10.27 -9.22 12.05
N THR A 142 9.44 -9.81 12.92
CA THR A 142 8.05 -10.17 12.61
C THR A 142 7.09 -9.16 13.22
N PRO A 143 6.56 -8.20 12.44
CA PRO A 143 5.63 -7.21 12.96
C PRO A 143 4.27 -7.82 13.28
N LYS A 144 3.56 -7.18 14.22
CA LYS A 144 2.22 -7.60 14.58
C LYS A 144 1.25 -7.16 13.49
N LYS A 145 0.48 -8.11 12.94
CA LYS A 145 -0.66 -7.75 12.11
C LYS A 145 -1.76 -7.18 13.01
N ALA A 146 -2.04 -5.90 12.85
CA ALA A 146 -3.02 -5.20 13.67
C ALA A 146 -4.43 -5.33 13.11
N ARG A 147 -4.55 -5.41 11.77
CA ARG A 147 -5.84 -5.49 11.10
C ARG A 147 -5.71 -6.13 9.72
N ASP A 148 -6.75 -6.85 9.31
CA ASP A 148 -6.90 -7.35 7.95
C ASP A 148 -8.35 -7.35 7.46
N PHE A 149 -8.50 -7.32 6.13
CA PHE A 149 -9.74 -7.46 5.39
C PHE A 149 -9.47 -8.12 4.04
N PRO A 150 -10.46 -8.82 3.47
CA PRO A 150 -11.81 -9.10 3.99
C PRO A 150 -11.84 -10.14 5.12
N GLN A 151 -12.96 -10.24 5.85
CA GLN A 151 -13.23 -11.35 6.77
C GLN A 151 -13.81 -12.55 6.01
N ASN A 152 -14.13 -13.65 6.71
CA ASN A 152 -14.80 -14.79 6.08
C ASN A 152 -16.20 -14.39 5.60
N GLU A 153 -16.47 -14.57 4.32
CA GLU A 153 -17.75 -14.22 3.68
C GLU A 153 -18.24 -15.35 2.78
N ASN A 154 -19.56 -15.52 2.70
CA ASN A 154 -20.18 -16.50 1.80
C ASN A 154 -20.20 -16.02 0.34
N LYS A 155 -20.64 -16.87 -0.60
CA LYS A 155 -20.80 -16.49 -2.01
C LYS A 155 -21.89 -15.43 -2.25
N ASN A 156 -21.87 -14.82 -3.43
CA ASN A 156 -22.74 -13.69 -3.80
C ASN A 156 -22.59 -12.47 -2.88
N TYR A 157 -21.42 -12.31 -2.27
CA TYR A 157 -21.11 -11.15 -1.45
C TYR A 157 -20.82 -9.94 -2.36
N GLN A 158 -21.64 -8.91 -2.21
CA GLN A 158 -21.55 -7.66 -2.98
C GLN A 158 -21.53 -6.46 -2.05
N HIS A 159 -20.35 -5.91 -1.81
CA HIS A 159 -20.17 -4.82 -0.87
C HIS A 159 -19.14 -3.82 -1.36
N ARG A 160 -19.33 -2.58 -0.92
CA ARG A 160 -18.37 -1.48 -1.05
C ARG A 160 -18.10 -0.98 0.36
N ASP A 161 -16.97 -1.37 0.91
CA ASP A 161 -16.63 -1.06 2.29
C ASP A 161 -15.47 -0.06 2.33
N THR A 162 -15.61 0.97 3.15
CA THR A 162 -14.54 1.96 3.37
C THR A 162 -13.90 1.69 4.71
N HIS A 163 -12.63 1.27 4.68
CA HIS A 163 -11.86 0.92 5.87
C HIS A 163 -10.83 1.99 6.17
N GLY A 164 -11.12 2.77 7.21
CA GLY A 164 -10.23 3.76 7.80
C GLY A 164 -9.35 3.16 8.89
N TYR A 165 -8.10 3.63 8.96
CA TYR A 165 -7.24 3.47 10.13
C TYR A 165 -6.77 4.85 10.60
N SER A 166 -6.96 5.14 11.88
CA SER A 166 -6.63 6.43 12.48
C SER A 166 -5.18 6.44 12.93
N ILE A 167 -4.38 7.36 12.39
CA ILE A 167 -3.01 7.63 12.84
C ILE A 167 -2.96 8.96 13.58
N GLY A 168 -2.08 9.05 14.57
CA GLY A 168 -1.73 10.35 15.16
C GLY A 168 -0.58 10.97 14.38
N VAL A 169 -0.64 12.28 14.16
CA VAL A 169 0.39 13.06 13.48
C VAL A 169 0.83 14.17 14.43
N ASN A 170 2.15 14.35 14.59
CA ASN A 170 2.70 15.48 15.35
C ASN A 170 2.36 16.78 14.63
N GLY A 171 1.75 17.71 15.36
CA GLY A 171 1.20 18.93 14.80
C GLY A 171 -0.09 19.33 15.52
N LYS A 172 -0.39 20.62 15.53
CA LYS A 172 -1.69 21.15 15.94
C LYS A 172 -2.55 21.42 14.71
N VAL A 173 -3.80 20.91 14.69
CA VAL A 173 -4.77 21.20 13.62
C VAL A 173 -4.94 22.71 13.47
N GLY A 174 -4.72 23.25 12.26
CA GLY A 174 -4.90 24.66 11.95
C GLY A 174 -3.80 25.62 12.46
N ALA A 175 -2.72 25.11 13.08
CA ALA A 175 -1.50 25.90 13.28
C ALA A 175 -0.77 26.10 11.94
N GLU A 176 0.24 26.99 11.88
CA GLU A 176 1.03 27.29 10.67
C GLU A 176 1.91 26.11 10.19
N VAL A 177 1.50 24.86 10.41
CA VAL A 177 1.90 23.69 9.62
C VAL A 177 1.19 23.75 8.25
N ASN A 178 1.23 24.93 7.62
CA ASN A 178 0.97 25.09 6.20
C ASN A 178 2.22 24.59 5.44
N LYS A 179 2.32 24.87 4.14
CA LYS A 179 3.45 24.48 3.26
C LYS A 179 4.86 24.67 3.87
N ASP A 180 5.02 25.54 4.86
CA ASP A 180 6.30 25.92 5.45
C ASP A 180 6.70 25.08 6.70
N GLY A 181 5.92 24.09 7.14
CA GLY A 181 6.30 23.17 8.25
C GLY A 181 6.33 23.83 9.65
N PRO A 182 6.54 23.06 10.73
CA PRO A 182 6.43 23.59 12.11
C PRO A 182 7.57 24.57 12.44
N LYS A 183 7.20 25.69 13.08
CA LYS A 183 8.14 26.75 13.52
C LYS A 183 8.20 26.92 15.03
N VAL A 184 7.23 26.41 15.79
CA VAL A 184 7.22 26.55 17.25
C VAL A 184 7.17 25.17 17.91
N GLY A 185 7.97 24.94 18.96
CA GLY A 185 7.97 23.67 19.69
C GLY A 185 6.58 23.29 20.26
N GLY A 186 5.74 24.28 20.59
CA GLY A 186 4.34 24.09 20.99
C GLY A 186 3.41 23.59 19.87
N GLU A 187 3.79 23.77 18.60
CA GLU A 187 3.07 23.17 17.45
C GLU A 187 3.42 21.68 17.31
N VAL A 188 4.62 21.29 17.76
CA VAL A 188 5.12 19.91 17.76
C VAL A 188 4.59 19.11 18.95
N SER A 189 4.27 19.77 20.08
CA SER A 189 3.74 19.10 21.27
C SER A 189 2.25 18.72 21.17
N GLY A 190 1.52 19.31 20.21
CA GLY A 190 0.19 18.87 19.84
C GLY A 190 0.25 17.65 18.92
N SER A 191 -0.77 16.81 18.99
CA SER A 191 -1.00 15.77 17.98
C SER A 191 -2.43 15.86 17.47
N PHE A 192 -2.63 15.48 16.21
CA PHE A 192 -3.94 15.38 15.61
C PHE A 192 -4.14 14.02 14.98
N THR A 193 -5.41 13.66 14.78
CA THR A 193 -5.78 12.36 14.24
C THR A 193 -6.11 12.48 12.77
N TYR A 194 -5.47 11.67 11.94
CA TYR A 194 -5.75 11.54 10.51
C TYR A 194 -6.35 10.16 10.21
N ASN A 195 -7.51 10.13 9.54
CA ASN A 195 -8.18 8.90 9.16
C ASN A 195 -7.78 8.48 7.76
N TYR A 196 -6.85 7.53 7.66
CA TYR A 196 -6.39 6.99 6.40
C TYR A 196 -7.31 5.87 5.91
N SER A 197 -8.25 6.22 5.02
CA SER A 197 -9.29 5.31 4.53
C SER A 197 -9.02 4.81 3.11
N LYS A 198 -9.38 3.55 2.87
CA LYS A 198 -9.38 2.91 1.55
C LYS A 198 -10.71 2.24 1.29
N THR A 199 -11.20 2.32 0.07
CA THR A 199 -12.45 1.68 -0.34
C THR A 199 -12.14 0.36 -1.03
N LEU A 200 -12.69 -0.72 -0.50
CA LEU A 200 -12.62 -2.06 -1.07
C LEU A 200 -13.95 -2.37 -1.72
N VAL A 201 -13.92 -3.00 -2.90
CA VAL A 201 -15.11 -3.45 -3.61
C VAL A 201 -15.01 -4.95 -3.82
N PHE A 202 -16.06 -5.65 -3.39
CA PHE A 202 -16.20 -7.09 -3.54
C PHE A 202 -17.44 -7.38 -4.36
N ASP A 203 -17.29 -8.20 -5.41
CA ASP A 203 -18.39 -8.85 -6.12
C ASP A 203 -17.96 -10.29 -6.35
N THR A 204 -18.26 -11.15 -5.37
CA THR A 204 -17.62 -12.48 -5.33
C THR A 204 -18.31 -13.49 -6.24
N LYS A 205 -19.57 -13.26 -6.63
CA LYS A 205 -20.39 -14.18 -7.44
C LYS A 205 -20.29 -15.63 -6.96
N ASP A 206 -19.49 -16.44 -7.67
CA ASP A 206 -19.30 -17.87 -7.48
C ASP A 206 -18.37 -18.22 -6.30
N TYR A 207 -17.66 -17.23 -5.78
CA TYR A 207 -16.60 -17.40 -4.81
C TYR A 207 -17.07 -16.99 -3.42
N ARG A 208 -16.69 -17.77 -2.41
CA ARG A 208 -16.68 -17.33 -1.02
C ARG A 208 -15.30 -16.79 -0.68
N ILE A 209 -15.22 -15.98 0.37
CA ILE A 209 -13.97 -15.46 0.89
C ILE A 209 -13.60 -16.31 2.11
N ASN A 210 -12.47 -17.00 2.02
CA ASN A 210 -11.87 -17.74 3.11
C ASN A 210 -10.59 -17.01 3.56
N ASN A 211 -10.70 -16.26 4.64
CA ASN A 211 -9.58 -15.63 5.31
C ASN A 211 -8.93 -16.61 6.29
N ARG A 212 -7.78 -17.17 5.88
CA ARG A 212 -6.96 -18.14 6.62
C ARG A 212 -5.82 -17.49 7.41
N SER A 213 -5.88 -16.16 7.51
CA SER A 213 -4.98 -15.35 8.30
C SER A 213 -4.77 -15.85 9.72
N SER A 214 -3.52 -15.83 10.17
CA SER A 214 -3.15 -16.21 11.53
C SER A 214 -1.92 -15.44 11.98
N LEU A 215 -1.92 -14.94 13.21
CA LEU A 215 -0.83 -14.13 13.76
C LEU A 215 -0.41 -13.01 12.78
N SER A 216 0.83 -13.02 12.30
CA SER A 216 1.35 -12.04 11.34
C SER A 216 1.17 -12.45 9.87
N ASP A 217 0.71 -13.66 9.60
CA ASP A 217 0.45 -14.11 8.24
C ASP A 217 -0.92 -13.63 7.78
N PHE A 218 -0.94 -12.91 6.67
CA PHE A 218 -2.16 -12.60 5.95
C PHE A 218 -2.30 -13.56 4.76
N ASP A 219 -3.40 -14.30 4.71
CA ASP A 219 -3.67 -15.33 3.69
C ASP A 219 -5.18 -15.36 3.43
N ILE A 220 -5.59 -14.95 2.23
CA ILE A 220 -6.99 -14.99 1.80
C ILE A 220 -7.12 -15.85 0.57
N SER A 221 -8.27 -16.51 0.44
CA SER A 221 -8.65 -17.27 -0.73
C SER A 221 -10.05 -16.93 -1.16
N PHE A 222 -10.19 -16.53 -2.42
CA PHE A 222 -11.48 -16.52 -3.09
C PHE A 222 -11.70 -17.93 -3.62
N GLU A 223 -12.48 -18.74 -2.89
CA GLU A 223 -12.68 -20.17 -3.18
C GLU A 223 -14.03 -20.38 -3.85
N ARG A 224 -14.05 -21.10 -4.98
CA ARG A 224 -15.32 -21.43 -5.64
C ARG A 224 -16.05 -22.51 -4.87
N GLU A 225 -17.29 -22.25 -4.45
CA GLU A 225 -18.04 -23.13 -3.53
C GLU A 225 -18.91 -24.18 -4.23
N PHE A 226 -19.01 -24.16 -5.55
CA PHE A 226 -19.82 -25.13 -6.28
C PHE A 226 -19.16 -26.52 -6.32
N SER A 227 -19.95 -27.54 -6.01
CA SER A 227 -19.62 -28.93 -6.31
C SER A 227 -19.80 -29.22 -7.81
N GLU A 228 -19.25 -30.34 -8.28
CA GLU A 228 -19.48 -30.79 -9.66
C GLU A 228 -20.97 -31.07 -9.96
N CYS A 229 -21.78 -31.37 -8.94
CA CYS A 229 -23.21 -31.60 -9.09
C CYS A 229 -23.98 -30.29 -9.29
N ASP A 230 -23.58 -29.23 -8.57
CA ASP A 230 -24.21 -27.92 -8.71
C ASP A 230 -23.97 -27.31 -10.10
N GLU A 231 -22.87 -27.69 -10.76
CA GLU A 231 -22.49 -27.27 -12.11
C GLU A 231 -23.28 -28.00 -13.21
N LEU A 232 -24.00 -29.08 -12.89
CA LEU A 232 -24.76 -29.86 -13.88
C LEU A 232 -25.90 -29.04 -14.49
N ARG A 233 -26.23 -29.32 -15.75
CA ARG A 233 -27.37 -28.71 -16.44
C ARG A 233 -28.70 -29.00 -15.78
N ARG A 234 -28.83 -30.19 -15.20
CA ARG A 234 -29.94 -30.62 -14.37
C ARG A 234 -29.42 -31.63 -13.36
N GLN A 235 -30.08 -31.72 -12.22
CA GLN A 235 -29.79 -32.73 -11.22
C GLN A 235 -31.06 -33.53 -10.93
N GLU A 236 -30.96 -34.85 -10.94
CA GLU A 236 -32.03 -35.79 -10.55
C GLU A 236 -31.68 -36.41 -9.18
N LEU A 237 -32.09 -37.66 -8.90
CA LEU A 237 -31.73 -38.37 -7.67
C LEU A 237 -30.25 -38.80 -7.71
N GLY A 238 -29.36 -37.86 -7.40
CA GLY A 238 -27.90 -38.03 -7.38
C GLY A 238 -27.18 -36.97 -8.20
N CYS A 239 -25.89 -37.19 -8.46
CA CYS A 239 -25.05 -36.27 -9.25
C CYS A 239 -25.10 -36.61 -10.75
N TYR A 240 -26.30 -36.74 -11.31
CA TYR A 240 -26.52 -37.06 -12.73
C TYR A 240 -27.93 -36.64 -13.18
N PHE A 241 -28.20 -36.73 -14.48
CA PHE A 241 -29.54 -36.62 -15.05
C PHE A 241 -29.71 -37.49 -16.30
N THR A 242 -30.95 -37.71 -16.73
CA THR A 242 -31.27 -38.59 -17.87
C THR A 242 -31.98 -37.85 -19.00
N ALA A 243 -31.57 -38.03 -20.25
CA ALA A 243 -32.24 -37.42 -21.40
C ALA A 243 -32.45 -38.43 -22.53
N ALA A 244 -33.36 -38.11 -23.46
CA ALA A 244 -33.56 -38.94 -24.65
C ALA A 244 -32.26 -39.14 -25.43
N HIS A 245 -32.11 -40.26 -26.14
CA HIS A 245 -30.89 -40.60 -26.89
C HIS A 245 -30.50 -39.59 -27.98
N TRP A 246 -31.47 -38.81 -28.47
CA TRP A 246 -31.24 -37.72 -29.43
C TRP A 246 -31.00 -36.36 -28.76
N GLY A 247 -30.87 -36.31 -27.43
CA GLY A 247 -30.57 -35.10 -26.69
C GLY A 247 -29.15 -34.61 -26.97
N SER A 248 -29.02 -33.36 -27.41
CA SER A 248 -27.73 -32.71 -27.73
C SER A 248 -27.16 -31.85 -26.59
N GLY A 249 -27.74 -31.95 -25.38
CA GLY A 249 -27.33 -31.15 -24.23
C GLY A 249 -25.91 -31.41 -23.75
N TRP A 250 -25.36 -30.47 -22.99
CA TRP A 250 -24.10 -30.63 -22.27
C TRP A 250 -24.33 -31.15 -20.85
N VAL A 251 -23.34 -31.85 -20.29
CA VAL A 251 -23.36 -32.32 -18.89
C VAL A 251 -23.39 -31.12 -17.93
N PHE A 252 -22.50 -30.15 -18.15
CA PHE A 252 -22.39 -28.95 -17.33
C PHE A 252 -23.11 -27.75 -17.96
N ASP A 253 -23.63 -26.88 -17.10
CA ASP A 253 -24.26 -25.63 -17.51
C ASP A 253 -23.23 -24.50 -17.57
N LYS A 254 -22.94 -24.02 -18.79
CA LYS A 254 -21.99 -22.91 -19.01
C LYS A 254 -22.45 -21.63 -18.30
N THR A 255 -23.75 -21.41 -18.08
CA THR A 255 -24.26 -20.19 -17.45
C THR A 255 -24.00 -20.13 -15.95
N LYS A 256 -23.58 -21.23 -15.32
CA LYS A 256 -23.20 -21.31 -13.90
C LYS A 256 -21.73 -20.94 -13.63
N PHE A 257 -21.02 -20.47 -14.65
CA PHE A 257 -19.64 -20.02 -14.56
C PHE A 257 -19.59 -18.53 -14.90
N ASN A 258 -19.54 -17.70 -13.87
CA ASN A 258 -19.48 -16.26 -14.07
C ASN A 258 -18.12 -15.86 -14.69
N PRO A 259 -18.04 -14.79 -15.51
CA PRO A 259 -16.81 -14.33 -16.14
C PRO A 259 -15.64 -14.07 -15.17
N ILE A 260 -15.93 -13.78 -13.91
CA ILE A 260 -14.94 -13.67 -12.83
C ILE A 260 -14.11 -14.96 -12.62
N SER A 261 -14.60 -16.11 -13.09
CA SER A 261 -13.89 -17.38 -13.00
C SER A 261 -12.93 -17.65 -14.18
N TYR A 262 -12.96 -16.86 -15.26
CA TYR A 262 -12.08 -17.12 -16.41
C TYR A 262 -11.62 -15.87 -17.17
N ALA A 263 -12.49 -14.87 -17.34
CA ALA A 263 -12.20 -13.68 -18.12
C ALA A 263 -11.45 -12.62 -17.32
N ASN A 264 -11.96 -12.20 -16.17
CA ASN A 264 -11.21 -11.23 -15.36
C ASN A 264 -11.64 -11.25 -13.89
N PHE A 265 -10.67 -11.42 -12.99
CA PHE A 265 -10.84 -11.23 -11.57
C PHE A 265 -9.94 -10.10 -11.06
N LYS A 266 -10.54 -9.14 -10.35
CA LYS A 266 -9.81 -8.05 -9.68
C LYS A 266 -9.95 -8.24 -8.17
N PRO A 267 -8.91 -8.73 -7.48
CA PRO A 267 -8.96 -8.90 -6.03
C PRO A 267 -8.97 -7.54 -5.34
N SER A 268 -9.48 -7.52 -4.11
CA SER A 268 -9.39 -6.41 -3.17
C SER A 268 -8.99 -6.97 -1.81
N TYR A 269 -8.02 -6.33 -1.14
CA TYR A 269 -7.69 -6.65 0.25
C TYR A 269 -6.97 -5.49 0.92
N ASP A 270 -6.94 -5.54 2.25
CA ASP A 270 -6.19 -4.60 3.07
C ASP A 270 -5.59 -5.30 4.28
N VAL A 271 -4.29 -5.12 4.50
CA VAL A 271 -3.62 -5.63 5.71
C VAL A 271 -2.67 -4.58 6.26
N LEU A 272 -2.71 -4.40 7.58
CA LEU A 272 -1.93 -3.43 8.33
C LEU A 272 -1.06 -4.12 9.39
N TYR A 273 0.22 -3.77 9.36
CA TYR A 273 1.25 -4.24 10.29
C TYR A 273 1.74 -3.08 11.15
N GLU A 274 1.93 -3.36 12.43
CA GLU A 274 2.47 -2.45 13.44
C GLU A 274 3.76 -3.02 14.03
N THR A 275 4.69 -2.12 14.34
CA THR A 275 5.86 -2.42 15.17
C THR A 275 6.10 -1.31 16.20
N PRO A 276 6.67 -1.63 17.38
CA PRO A 276 7.10 -0.62 18.33
C PRO A 276 8.06 0.39 17.72
N VAL A 277 8.03 1.62 18.23
CA VAL A 277 8.87 2.73 17.75
C VAL A 277 10.37 2.47 17.95
N SER A 278 10.72 1.64 18.92
CA SER A 278 12.09 1.23 19.22
C SER A 278 12.66 0.18 18.26
N GLU A 279 11.84 -0.42 17.39
CA GLU A 279 12.29 -1.47 16.48
C GLU A 279 13.28 -0.90 15.46
N SER A 280 14.43 -1.57 15.33
CA SER A 280 15.58 -1.11 14.55
C SER A 280 16.14 -2.17 13.58
N GLY A 281 15.34 -3.19 13.24
CA GLY A 281 15.68 -4.18 12.24
C GLY A 281 15.10 -3.90 10.85
N THR A 282 15.05 -4.97 10.05
CA THR A 282 14.32 -4.99 8.78
C THR A 282 13.28 -6.11 8.81
N THR A 283 12.27 -6.01 7.97
CA THR A 283 11.35 -7.11 7.65
C THR A 283 11.29 -7.27 6.15
N ASP A 284 11.54 -8.48 5.67
CA ASP A 284 11.23 -8.87 4.30
C ASP A 284 9.84 -9.49 4.27
N PHE A 285 8.93 -8.89 3.51
CA PHE A 285 7.61 -9.42 3.23
C PHE A 285 7.59 -10.14 1.90
N GLU A 286 6.99 -11.32 1.85
CA GLU A 286 6.56 -11.96 0.62
C GLU A 286 5.11 -11.57 0.34
N ILE A 287 4.87 -10.95 -0.80
CA ILE A 287 3.53 -10.74 -1.35
C ILE A 287 3.35 -11.70 -2.53
N GLY A 288 2.18 -12.32 -2.65
CA GLY A 288 1.99 -13.30 -3.71
C GLY A 288 0.54 -13.55 -4.09
N VAL A 289 0.42 -14.11 -5.29
CA VAL A 289 -0.83 -14.55 -5.91
C VAL A 289 -0.62 -15.97 -6.38
N LYS A 290 -1.56 -16.86 -6.03
CA LYS A 290 -1.66 -18.21 -6.58
C LYS A 290 -3.01 -18.37 -7.25
N LEU A 291 -2.96 -18.64 -8.54
CA LEU A 291 -4.11 -18.94 -9.38
C LEU A 291 -4.25 -20.46 -9.48
N ASN A 292 -5.27 -21.02 -8.85
CA ASN A 292 -5.62 -22.43 -9.02
C ASN A 292 -6.68 -22.53 -10.11
N TYR A 293 -6.46 -23.33 -11.14
CA TYR A 293 -7.36 -23.46 -12.28
C TYR A 293 -7.65 -24.93 -12.58
N ARG A 294 -8.83 -25.20 -13.16
CA ARG A 294 -9.28 -26.55 -13.48
C ARG A 294 -10.10 -26.62 -14.76
N ALA A 295 -10.23 -27.83 -15.27
CA ALA A 295 -11.22 -28.24 -16.27
C ALA A 295 -12.02 -29.43 -15.71
N ARG A 296 -13.31 -29.49 -16.04
CA ARG A 296 -14.24 -30.55 -15.63
C ARG A 296 -14.52 -31.47 -16.80
N PHE A 297 -14.67 -32.76 -16.50
CA PHE A 297 -15.02 -33.79 -17.48
C PHE A 297 -16.38 -34.39 -17.15
N GLY A 298 -17.13 -34.73 -18.18
CA GLY A 298 -18.44 -35.36 -18.07
C GLY A 298 -18.59 -36.47 -19.09
N THR A 299 -19.48 -37.40 -18.80
CA THR A 299 -19.82 -38.52 -19.66
C THR A 299 -21.32 -38.52 -19.97
N VAL A 300 -21.63 -38.98 -21.16
CA VAL A 300 -22.99 -39.32 -21.58
C VAL A 300 -22.94 -40.76 -22.05
N VAL A 301 -23.65 -41.65 -21.37
CA VAL A 301 -23.61 -43.09 -21.60
C VAL A 301 -25.03 -43.61 -21.90
N PRO A 302 -25.23 -44.47 -22.91
CA PRO A 302 -26.55 -44.98 -23.23
C PRO A 302 -27.04 -45.99 -22.18
N SER A 303 -28.32 -45.93 -21.84
CA SER A 303 -29.10 -46.96 -21.15
C SER A 303 -30.19 -47.51 -22.09
N ALA A 304 -31.07 -48.39 -21.61
CA ALA A 304 -32.09 -49.05 -22.43
C ALA A 304 -33.12 -48.10 -23.06
N LEU A 305 -33.44 -46.97 -22.40
CA LEU A 305 -34.48 -46.03 -22.84
C LEU A 305 -34.03 -44.56 -22.90
N PHE A 306 -32.91 -44.24 -22.26
CA PHE A 306 -32.40 -42.88 -22.11
C PHE A 306 -30.87 -42.89 -22.03
N SER A 307 -30.25 -41.73 -22.17
CA SER A 307 -28.82 -41.54 -21.92
C SER A 307 -28.63 -40.90 -20.56
N VAL A 308 -27.62 -41.36 -19.82
CA VAL A 308 -27.26 -40.87 -18.49
C VAL A 308 -26.11 -39.87 -18.64
N TYR A 309 -26.30 -38.67 -18.09
CA TYR A 309 -25.34 -37.56 -18.09
C TYR A 309 -24.77 -37.39 -16.69
N GLY A 310 -23.45 -37.40 -16.53
CA GLY A 310 -22.84 -37.24 -15.22
C GLY A 310 -21.38 -36.75 -15.27
N PRO A 311 -20.82 -36.35 -14.13
CA PRO A 311 -19.42 -35.98 -14.02
C PRO A 311 -18.52 -37.20 -14.19
N ALA A 312 -17.32 -36.96 -14.70
CA ALA A 312 -16.31 -37.98 -14.99
C ALA A 312 -14.90 -37.54 -14.55
N GLY A 313 -14.83 -36.71 -13.50
CA GLY A 313 -13.58 -36.21 -12.94
C GLY A 313 -13.20 -34.80 -13.41
N TYR A 314 -11.97 -34.43 -13.12
CA TYR A 314 -11.42 -33.10 -13.41
C TYR A 314 -9.90 -33.15 -13.57
N SER A 315 -9.34 -32.12 -14.18
CA SER A 315 -7.91 -31.83 -14.16
C SER A 315 -7.69 -30.46 -13.54
N SER A 316 -6.72 -30.33 -12.64
CA SER A 316 -6.38 -29.07 -11.98
C SER A 316 -4.88 -28.84 -11.97
N ASN A 317 -4.49 -27.57 -11.99
CA ASN A 317 -3.11 -27.14 -11.82
C ASN A 317 -3.10 -25.72 -11.20
N SER A 318 -1.93 -25.18 -10.93
CA SER A 318 -1.81 -23.84 -10.36
C SER A 318 -0.61 -23.07 -10.92
N THR A 319 -0.65 -21.76 -10.77
CA THR A 319 0.48 -20.88 -11.07
C THR A 319 0.63 -19.87 -9.95
N THR A 320 1.86 -19.67 -9.50
CA THR A 320 2.21 -18.81 -8.37
C THR A 320 3.17 -17.73 -8.83
N VAL A 321 2.86 -16.48 -8.48
CA VAL A 321 3.72 -15.31 -8.73
C VAL A 321 3.93 -14.60 -7.41
N LYS A 322 5.18 -14.25 -7.11
CA LYS A 322 5.60 -13.70 -5.82
C LYS A 322 6.51 -12.50 -6.02
N GLN A 323 6.47 -11.57 -5.07
CA GLN A 323 7.39 -10.44 -4.97
C GLN A 323 7.87 -10.31 -3.53
N ARG A 324 9.06 -9.74 -3.36
CA ARG A 324 9.60 -9.42 -2.03
C ARG A 324 9.62 -7.92 -1.83
N VAL A 325 9.19 -7.48 -0.65
CA VAL A 325 9.19 -6.08 -0.23
C VAL A 325 9.97 -5.98 1.07
N ARG A 326 11.09 -5.25 1.04
CA ARG A 326 11.89 -4.98 2.24
C ARG A 326 11.43 -3.69 2.90
N VAL A 327 11.21 -3.74 4.21
CA VAL A 327 10.97 -2.57 5.05
C VAL A 327 12.14 -2.45 6.02
N ASP A 328 12.74 -1.27 6.07
CA ASP A 328 13.77 -0.91 7.05
C ASP A 328 13.13 -0.08 8.16
N TRP A 329 13.06 -0.62 9.37
CA TRP A 329 12.43 0.07 10.50
C TRP A 329 13.30 1.21 11.04
N ASN A 330 14.59 1.27 10.70
CA ASN A 330 15.44 2.43 10.97
C ASN A 330 15.28 3.54 9.96
N HIS A 331 14.47 3.34 8.92
CA HIS A 331 14.33 4.33 7.88
C HIS A 331 13.78 5.65 8.47
N PRO A 332 14.39 6.82 8.15
CA PRO A 332 14.04 8.10 8.77
C PRO A 332 12.58 8.50 8.63
N LEU A 333 11.87 8.00 7.63
CA LEU A 333 10.43 8.20 7.44
C LEU A 333 9.60 7.83 8.68
N PHE A 334 10.13 6.96 9.55
CA PHE A 334 9.47 6.52 10.76
C PHE A 334 9.71 7.47 11.95
N GLU A 335 10.39 8.59 11.74
CA GLU A 335 10.49 9.65 12.72
C GLU A 335 9.17 10.42 12.85
N ALA A 336 8.86 10.83 14.08
CA ALA A 336 7.56 11.41 14.40
C ALA A 336 7.43 12.87 13.94
N GLU A 337 8.54 13.59 13.85
CA GLU A 337 8.52 15.01 13.49
C GLU A 337 8.38 15.20 11.97
N ALA A 338 7.72 16.29 11.57
CA ALA A 338 7.58 16.64 10.16
C ALA A 338 8.96 16.77 9.49
N HIS A 339 9.08 16.17 8.32
CA HIS A 339 10.30 16.22 7.53
C HIS A 339 10.41 17.56 6.81
N VAL A 340 11.40 18.37 7.18
CA VAL A 340 11.62 19.70 6.59
C VAL A 340 13.04 19.87 6.09
N THR A 341 13.20 20.65 5.02
CA THR A 341 14.47 21.30 4.72
C THR A 341 14.50 22.69 5.35
N LEU A 342 15.66 23.13 5.81
CA LEU A 342 15.87 24.51 6.25
C LEU A 342 16.50 25.29 5.10
N GLN A 343 15.69 26.08 4.41
CA GLN A 343 16.10 26.81 3.21
C GLN A 343 16.37 28.28 3.53
N SER A 344 17.48 28.82 3.04
CA SER A 344 17.78 30.23 3.15
C SER A 344 16.84 31.06 2.27
N LEU A 345 16.44 32.22 2.78
CA LEU A 345 15.76 33.27 2.03
C LEU A 345 16.73 34.37 1.58
N SER A 346 17.98 34.29 2.02
CA SER A 346 19.04 35.25 1.73
C SER A 346 19.93 34.81 0.55
N ASN A 347 19.84 33.54 0.14
CA ASN A 347 20.57 32.98 -1.00
C ASN A 347 19.62 32.11 -1.84
N ASN A 348 19.76 32.20 -3.17
CA ASN A 348 18.95 31.40 -4.08
C ASN A 348 19.43 29.95 -4.04
N ASP A 349 18.54 29.01 -3.72
CA ASP A 349 18.82 27.58 -3.70
C ASP A 349 19.89 27.13 -2.68
N LEU A 350 19.84 27.62 -1.44
CA LEU A 350 20.73 27.16 -0.36
C LEU A 350 19.91 26.50 0.77
N CYS A 351 20.27 25.27 1.12
CA CYS A 351 19.66 24.48 2.19
C CYS A 351 20.71 24.05 3.22
N LEU A 352 20.31 23.91 4.47
CA LEU A 352 21.16 23.40 5.54
C LEU A 352 21.42 21.90 5.34
N ASP A 353 22.69 21.53 5.26
CA ASP A 353 23.19 20.24 4.82
C ASP A 353 24.23 19.66 5.79
N VAL A 354 24.10 18.37 6.12
CA VAL A 354 25.11 17.61 6.85
C VAL A 354 26.18 17.10 5.87
N TYR A 355 27.34 17.74 5.88
CA TYR A 355 28.50 17.31 5.10
C TYR A 355 29.13 16.04 5.71
N GLY A 356 29.08 15.93 7.04
CA GLY A 356 29.66 14.82 7.78
C GLY A 356 31.10 15.07 8.22
N LYS A 357 31.74 14.03 8.75
CA LYS A 357 33.14 14.03 9.19
C LYS A 357 33.89 12.96 8.43
N ASP A 358 34.97 13.34 7.76
CA ASP A 358 35.77 12.42 6.92
C ASP A 358 34.92 11.65 5.87
N GLY A 359 33.83 12.28 5.40
CA GLY A 359 32.87 11.70 4.46
C GLY A 359 31.75 10.86 5.09
N ASP A 360 31.74 10.67 6.41
CA ASP A 360 30.65 10.01 7.13
C ASP A 360 29.63 11.03 7.66
N GLN A 361 28.46 11.08 7.02
CA GLN A 361 27.34 11.95 7.39
C GLN A 361 26.62 11.53 8.69
N LYS A 362 26.91 10.33 9.23
CA LYS A 362 26.33 9.83 10.49
C LYS A 362 27.23 10.07 11.70
N ALA A 363 28.48 10.45 11.46
CA ALA A 363 29.48 10.65 12.50
C ALA A 363 29.12 11.83 13.42
N ILE A 364 29.40 11.64 14.72
CA ILE A 364 29.34 12.72 15.72
C ILE A 364 30.42 13.76 15.39
N GLY A 365 30.06 15.04 15.49
CA GLY A 365 30.92 16.16 15.09
C GLY A 365 31.00 16.36 13.59
N GLY A 366 30.09 15.76 12.81
CA GLY A 366 29.96 16.02 11.38
C GLY A 366 29.61 17.49 11.13
N GLU A 367 30.29 18.11 10.16
CA GLU A 367 30.09 19.51 9.84
C GLU A 367 28.73 19.74 9.17
N VAL A 368 28.10 20.87 9.49
CA VAL A 368 26.85 21.33 8.89
C VAL A 368 27.08 22.67 8.21
N ASN A 369 26.71 22.78 6.93
CA ASN A 369 26.87 24.00 6.12
C ASN A 369 25.71 24.16 5.14
N GLY A 370 25.78 25.19 4.29
CA GLY A 370 24.88 25.35 3.16
C GLY A 370 25.29 24.48 1.97
N TRP A 371 24.32 23.95 1.23
CA TRP A 371 24.51 23.37 -0.09
C TRP A 371 23.30 23.61 -0.99
N SER A 372 23.43 23.35 -2.29
CA SER A 372 22.31 23.44 -3.23
C SER A 372 21.17 22.52 -2.79
N CYS A 373 19.93 23.02 -2.79
CA CYS A 373 18.80 22.25 -2.28
C CYS A 373 18.50 21.07 -3.20
N HIS A 374 18.58 19.85 -2.66
CA HIS A 374 18.27 18.62 -3.39
C HIS A 374 17.33 17.68 -2.63
N GLY A 375 17.04 17.96 -1.35
CA GLY A 375 16.02 17.23 -0.58
C GLY A 375 16.39 15.79 -0.22
N ASN A 376 17.68 15.44 -0.27
CA ASN A 376 18.16 14.15 0.22
C ASN A 376 18.20 14.18 1.76
N TRP A 377 18.26 13.02 2.40
CA TRP A 377 18.17 12.88 3.87
C TRP A 377 19.18 13.71 4.67
N ASN A 378 20.33 14.09 4.09
CA ASN A 378 21.32 15.01 4.70
C ASN A 378 20.90 16.48 4.74
N GLN A 379 19.82 16.85 4.06
CA GLN A 379 19.20 18.17 4.15
C GLN A 379 17.86 18.14 4.88
N VAL A 380 17.41 16.96 5.32
CA VAL A 380 16.13 16.80 5.99
C VAL A 380 16.34 16.77 7.50
N TRP A 381 15.52 17.55 8.18
CA TRP A 381 15.53 17.74 9.62
C TRP A 381 14.12 17.54 10.17
N GLY A 382 14.02 17.28 11.47
CA GLY A 382 12.77 17.28 12.20
C GLY A 382 12.90 18.06 13.51
N LEU A 383 12.04 19.04 13.73
CA LEU A 383 11.98 19.78 14.99
C LEU A 383 11.19 18.96 16.00
N ASP A 384 11.84 18.58 17.10
CA ASP A 384 11.21 17.83 18.19
C ASP A 384 10.59 18.74 19.26
N LYS A 385 9.89 18.12 20.22
CA LYS A 385 9.22 18.83 21.32
C LYS A 385 10.19 19.47 22.32
N GLU A 386 11.47 19.07 22.31
CA GLU A 386 12.54 19.67 23.11
C GLU A 386 13.22 20.85 22.39
N GLU A 387 12.65 21.30 21.27
CA GLU A 387 13.14 22.38 20.40
C GLU A 387 14.46 22.04 19.70
N ARG A 388 14.72 20.77 19.38
CA ARG A 388 15.95 20.35 18.69
C ARG A 388 15.65 19.95 17.26
N TYR A 389 16.53 20.35 16.33
CA TYR A 389 16.50 19.84 14.96
C TYR A 389 17.28 18.53 14.85
N ARG A 390 16.56 17.42 14.75
CA ARG A 390 17.11 16.06 14.57
C ARG A 390 17.42 15.80 13.10
N SER A 391 18.62 15.33 12.79
CA SER A 391 19.02 14.97 11.42
C SER A 391 18.28 13.73 10.94
N ARG A 392 17.90 13.66 9.66
CA ARG A 392 17.33 12.44 9.07
C ARG A 392 18.37 11.50 8.48
N VAL A 393 19.66 11.82 8.49
CA VAL A 393 20.69 10.81 8.17
C VAL A 393 21.00 9.93 9.38
N ALA A 394 20.87 10.51 10.58
CA ALA A 394 21.07 9.86 11.86
C ALA A 394 20.14 10.53 12.90
N PRO A 395 18.96 9.95 13.19
CA PRO A 395 17.96 10.56 14.05
C PRO A 395 18.39 10.78 15.50
N ASP A 396 19.44 10.13 15.97
CA ASP A 396 20.05 10.36 17.28
C ASP A 396 21.07 11.52 17.27
N ARG A 397 21.16 12.26 16.16
CA ARG A 397 21.99 13.46 16.01
C ARG A 397 21.16 14.73 15.90
N CYS A 398 21.60 15.77 16.59
CA CYS A 398 20.94 17.07 16.66
C CYS A 398 21.85 18.20 16.17
N LEU A 399 21.27 19.18 15.48
CA LEU A 399 21.93 20.41 15.06
C LEU A 399 22.44 21.18 16.29
N THR A 400 23.75 21.37 16.38
CA THR A 400 24.43 21.90 17.56
C THR A 400 25.33 23.07 17.19
N VAL A 401 25.30 24.12 18.03
CA VAL A 401 26.25 25.24 17.96
C VAL A 401 27.52 24.89 18.72
N GLY A 402 28.67 24.92 18.04
CA GLY A 402 29.99 24.76 18.63
C GLY A 402 30.47 26.04 19.34
N ASN A 403 31.50 25.91 20.18
CA ASN A 403 32.12 27.05 20.87
C ASN A 403 32.77 28.06 19.90
N ASP A 404 33.10 27.62 18.69
CA ASP A 404 33.61 28.44 17.59
C ASP A 404 32.48 28.99 16.70
N GLN A 405 31.22 28.90 17.16
CA GLN A 405 30.02 29.37 16.48
C GLN A 405 29.71 28.66 15.14
N ARG A 406 30.42 27.56 14.85
CA ARG A 406 30.11 26.67 13.72
C ARG A 406 29.03 25.67 14.09
N LEU A 407 28.44 25.03 13.08
CA LEU A 407 27.39 24.04 13.26
C LEU A 407 27.92 22.63 13.04
N THR A 408 27.56 21.74 13.96
CA THR A 408 27.83 20.31 13.84
C THR A 408 26.58 19.49 14.15
N VAL A 409 26.62 18.22 13.78
CA VAL A 409 25.69 17.20 14.29
C VAL A 409 26.31 16.48 15.48
N GLU A 410 25.70 16.62 16.66
CA GLU A 410 26.16 15.96 17.89
C GLU A 410 25.09 14.99 18.41
N GLN A 411 25.45 14.11 19.35
CA GLN A 411 24.47 13.30 20.06
C GLN A 411 23.37 14.19 20.67
N CYS A 412 22.11 13.87 20.38
CA CYS A 412 20.98 14.61 20.95
C CYS A 412 20.98 14.53 22.48
N GLY A 413 20.89 15.68 23.15
CA GLY A 413 20.87 15.82 24.60
C GLY A 413 19.99 16.99 25.04
N ALA A 414 20.24 17.50 26.25
CA ALA A 414 19.47 18.61 26.84
C ALA A 414 20.17 19.99 26.70
N ASN A 415 21.32 20.04 26.02
CA ASN A 415 22.15 21.23 25.91
C ASN A 415 21.41 22.36 25.18
N LEU A 416 21.52 23.60 25.70
CA LEU A 416 20.97 24.80 25.07
C LEU A 416 21.54 25.06 23.67
N ALA A 417 22.78 24.65 23.42
CA ALA A 417 23.42 24.73 22.10
C ALA A 417 22.70 23.92 21.01
N GLN A 418 21.80 23.01 21.39
CA GLN A 418 21.00 22.18 20.48
C GLN A 418 19.56 22.66 20.32
N LYS A 419 19.17 23.72 21.03
CA LYS A 419 17.79 24.20 21.07
C LYS A 419 17.60 25.42 20.18
N TRP A 420 16.54 25.39 19.40
CA TRP A 420 16.25 26.30 18.32
C TRP A 420 14.78 26.71 18.33
N PHE A 421 14.51 27.98 18.07
CA PHE A 421 13.14 28.47 17.96
C PHE A 421 13.05 29.58 16.90
N TRP A 422 11.88 29.73 16.31
CA TRP A 422 11.67 30.73 15.26
C TRP A 422 11.12 32.03 15.83
N GLU A 423 11.62 33.15 15.29
CA GLU A 423 10.98 34.45 15.36
C GLU A 423 10.87 35.04 13.96
N GLY A 424 9.66 35.00 13.39
CA GLY A 424 9.42 35.37 12.01
C GLY A 424 10.13 34.42 11.03
N ASP A 425 11.13 34.94 10.32
CA ASP A 425 11.99 34.21 9.39
C ASP A 425 13.41 34.02 9.91
N LYS A 426 13.66 34.28 11.20
CA LYS A 426 14.94 34.01 11.84
C LYS A 426 14.85 32.74 12.68
N LEU A 427 15.83 31.86 12.51
CA LEU A 427 16.01 30.70 13.36
C LEU A 427 17.01 31.03 14.47
N ILE A 428 16.52 31.15 15.70
CA ILE A 428 17.26 31.61 16.86
C ILE A 428 17.82 30.41 17.63
N SER A 429 19.09 30.47 18.00
CA SER A 429 19.71 29.50 18.91
C SER A 429 19.52 29.89 20.37
N ARG A 430 19.35 28.92 21.25
CA ARG A 430 19.45 29.14 22.71
C ARG A 430 20.87 29.05 23.25
N TYR A 431 21.88 28.89 22.37
CA TYR A 431 23.29 28.88 22.75
C TYR A 431 23.66 30.10 23.60
N VAL A 432 24.49 29.87 24.62
CA VAL A 432 25.02 30.89 25.52
C VAL A 432 26.52 30.73 25.66
N ASP A 433 27.24 31.84 25.60
CA ASP A 433 28.70 31.93 25.78
C ASP A 433 29.10 32.84 26.97
N GLY A 434 28.10 33.31 27.74
CA GLY A 434 28.29 34.24 28.85
C GLY A 434 28.27 35.72 28.47
N SER A 435 28.11 36.08 27.19
CA SER A 435 28.10 37.47 26.71
C SER A 435 26.71 38.13 26.71
N ASP A 436 25.65 37.40 27.10
CA ASP A 436 24.23 37.81 26.97
C ASP A 436 23.82 38.14 25.51
N THR A 437 24.62 37.67 24.54
CA THR A 437 24.35 37.87 23.11
C THR A 437 23.37 36.83 22.62
N ARG A 438 22.39 37.30 21.83
CA ARG A 438 21.45 36.42 21.12
C ARG A 438 22.00 36.02 19.77
N TYR A 439 21.96 34.72 19.49
CA TYR A 439 22.53 34.13 18.28
C TYR A 439 21.46 33.63 17.31
N VAL A 440 21.66 33.89 16.03
CA VAL A 440 20.75 33.46 14.94
C VAL A 440 21.52 32.67 13.89
N LEU A 441 20.85 31.71 13.24
CA LEU A 441 21.40 30.98 12.11
C LEU A 441 21.72 31.96 10.97
N ASP A 442 22.97 32.04 10.55
CA ASP A 442 23.43 33.00 9.55
C ASP A 442 24.36 32.36 8.52
N ILE A 443 24.39 32.93 7.33
CA ILE A 443 25.39 32.59 6.31
C ILE A 443 26.59 33.51 6.53
N ILE A 444 27.68 32.95 7.05
CA ILE A 444 28.89 33.69 7.41
C ILE A 444 29.63 34.15 6.14
N SER A 445 29.82 33.23 5.20
CA SER A 445 30.44 33.51 3.91
C SER A 445 30.19 32.38 2.91
N GLY A 446 29.75 32.71 1.69
CA GLY A 446 29.52 31.72 0.64
C GLY A 446 28.51 30.65 1.07
N GLN A 447 28.99 29.43 1.29
CA GLN A 447 28.20 28.29 1.78
C GLN A 447 28.43 27.98 3.27
N THR A 448 29.34 28.69 3.94
CA THR A 448 29.61 28.49 5.35
C THR A 448 28.45 29.03 6.18
N VAL A 449 27.82 28.16 6.94
CA VAL A 449 26.69 28.49 7.81
C VAL A 449 27.12 28.31 9.27
N GLY A 450 26.73 29.27 10.10
CA GLY A 450 27.08 29.31 11.51
C GLY A 450 25.99 30.00 12.31
N VAL A 451 26.34 30.45 13.50
CA VAL A 451 25.54 31.46 14.19
C VAL A 451 26.27 32.80 14.23
N SER A 452 25.50 33.89 14.18
CA SER A 452 26.01 35.24 14.37
C SER A 452 25.16 36.00 15.39
N PRO A 453 25.71 37.01 16.09
CA PRO A 453 24.92 37.92 16.90
C PRO A 453 23.77 38.51 16.08
N GLU A 454 22.56 38.53 16.63
CA GLU A 454 21.37 38.99 15.90
C GLU A 454 21.54 40.40 15.33
N SER A 455 22.27 41.26 16.03
CA SER A 455 22.53 42.65 15.63
C SER A 455 23.48 42.80 14.44
N SER A 456 24.34 41.81 14.17
CA SER A 456 25.31 41.85 13.07
C SER A 456 25.00 40.85 11.95
N ALA A 457 24.00 39.99 12.12
CA ALA A 457 23.65 38.97 11.16
C ALA A 457 22.98 39.58 9.93
N THR A 458 23.54 39.33 8.73
CA THR A 458 23.10 39.98 7.49
C THR A 458 22.34 39.04 6.55
N HIS A 459 22.48 37.72 6.72
CA HIS A 459 21.87 36.70 5.86
C HIS A 459 21.04 35.68 6.68
N ALA A 460 20.46 36.12 7.80
CA ALA A 460 19.80 35.25 8.79
C ALA A 460 18.34 34.89 8.50
N ARG A 461 17.85 35.15 7.28
CA ARG A 461 16.48 34.79 6.89
C ARG A 461 16.45 33.36 6.36
N TRP A 462 15.62 32.53 6.98
CA TRP A 462 15.43 31.12 6.66
C TRP A 462 13.94 30.77 6.70
N LYS A 463 13.59 29.61 6.15
CA LYS A 463 12.28 29.00 6.35
C LYS A 463 12.41 27.48 6.42
N PRO A 464 11.58 26.80 7.22
CA PRO A 464 11.35 25.39 7.01
C PRO A 464 10.53 25.20 5.72
N THR A 465 10.68 24.06 5.08
CA THR A 465 9.88 23.68 3.91
C THR A 465 9.61 22.19 3.98
N LEU A 466 8.33 21.81 3.97
CA LEU A 466 7.93 20.42 4.08
C LEU A 466 8.44 19.60 2.90
N GLN A 467 9.03 18.45 3.20
CA GLN A 467 9.56 17.52 2.21
C GLN A 467 8.53 16.46 1.85
N GLN A 468 8.34 16.25 0.55
CA GLN A 468 7.61 15.08 0.05
C GLN A 468 8.57 13.90 0.01
N ILE A 469 8.44 13.01 1.00
CA ILE A 469 9.26 11.81 1.09
C ILE A 469 8.94 10.87 -0.08
N LYS A 470 9.98 10.28 -0.68
CA LYS A 470 9.86 9.24 -1.71
C LYS A 470 10.58 7.96 -1.24
N LEU A 471 10.00 6.79 -1.57
CA LEU A 471 10.46 5.44 -1.21
C LEU A 471 11.17 4.69 -2.35
#